data_AF-A0A0B2WR27-F1
#
_entry.id   AF-A0A0B2WR27-F1
#
_cell.length_a   1.000
_cell.length_b   1.000
_cell.length_c   1.000
_cell.angle_alpha   90.00
_cell.angle_beta   90.00
_cell.angle_gamma   90.00
#
_symmetry.space_group_name_H-M   'P 1'
#
loop_
_entity.id
_entity.type
_entity.pdbx_description
1 polymer ?
#
loop_
_entity_poly.entity_id
_entity_poly.type
_entity_poly.pdbx_seq_one_letter_code
_entity_poly.pdbx_strand_id
1 'polypeptide(L)'
;MGDEWTCTLQGRILSLKQDPSYLHYRVTWPEHQGARPPPPPACKVIDEHKPDDTEELLRRYFSLNLDLGALYDQWSNSDPNFQKKAPEFKGVRILSQDVWEALICFICSSNNNISRISQMAHKLCTHYGPLIGYVDGEPMHDFPGPESLTGKRVEAHLRELGFGYRAKYIADTARAIALEKPTSWLESLRNPRHSGPRLSSSAGGGNPTYREAHEALLSLTGVGPKVADCIAQRDYKFGKSKAKTFNKATYDAVGDHFRRIWGDYAGWAHSVLFAADLREFSSRKGKTQVVEVLEPVLVKSETREEEGVSNRPRKRRSVVDAKLRNGTVLGDATESKVVETIPSQKRRKTKTR
;
A
#
# COMPACT_ATOMS: atom_id res chain seq x y z
N MET A 1 -18.68 -17.17 3.75
CA MET A 1 -17.31 -16.98 3.23
C MET A 1 -16.80 -15.71 3.86
N GLY A 2 -15.80 -15.83 4.72
CA GLY A 2 -15.54 -14.91 5.84
C GLY A 2 -15.09 -13.52 5.43
N ASP A 3 -15.37 -12.54 6.30
CA ASP A 3 -14.88 -11.16 6.24
C ASP A 3 -13.37 -11.07 6.58
N GLU A 4 -12.56 -12.00 6.08
CA GLU A 4 -11.13 -12.09 6.35
C GLU A 4 -10.33 -12.20 5.04
N TRP A 5 -9.30 -11.37 4.91
CA TRP A 5 -8.40 -11.30 3.76
C TRP A 5 -7.02 -11.82 4.16
N THR A 6 -6.49 -12.79 3.43
CA THR A 6 -5.15 -13.33 3.67
C THR A 6 -4.20 -12.97 2.53
N CYS A 7 -3.01 -12.50 2.85
CA CYS A 7 -1.96 -12.19 1.88
C CYS A 7 -0.56 -12.45 2.46
N THR A 8 0.45 -12.46 1.59
CA THR A 8 1.85 -12.32 2.00
C THR A 8 2.29 -10.86 1.87
N LEU A 9 3.09 -10.39 2.81
CA LEU A 9 3.65 -9.04 2.77
C LEU A 9 4.96 -8.97 3.55
N GLN A 10 6.07 -8.66 2.87
CA GLN A 10 7.40 -8.46 3.48
C GLN A 10 7.83 -9.61 4.40
N GLY A 11 7.78 -10.83 3.86
CA GLY A 11 8.23 -12.05 4.53
C GLY A 11 7.27 -12.60 5.58
N ARG A 12 6.00 -12.17 5.58
CA ARG A 12 4.96 -12.59 6.54
C ARG A 12 3.70 -13.02 5.81
N ILE A 13 2.91 -13.89 6.43
CA ILE A 13 1.50 -14.08 6.09
C ILE A 13 0.68 -13.20 7.03
N LEU A 14 -0.22 -12.42 6.47
CA LEU A 14 -1.15 -11.56 7.18
C LEU A 14 -2.57 -12.02 6.92
N SER A 15 -3.35 -12.18 7.98
CA SER A 15 -4.80 -12.30 7.90
C SER A 15 -5.41 -11.01 8.47
N LEU A 16 -6.24 -10.35 7.68
CA LEU A 16 -6.81 -9.04 7.95
C LEU A 16 -8.32 -9.15 8.04
N LYS A 17 -8.92 -8.45 9.00
CA LYS A 17 -10.37 -8.35 9.14
C LYS A 17 -10.71 -6.96 9.64
N GLN A 18 -11.89 -6.43 9.33
CA GLN A 18 -12.31 -5.13 9.84
C GLN A 18 -13.67 -5.18 10.52
N ASP A 19 -13.87 -4.29 11.48
CA ASP A 19 -15.17 -3.89 12.02
C ASP A 19 -15.39 -2.38 11.75
N PRO A 20 -16.51 -1.77 12.18
CA PRO A 20 -16.75 -0.35 11.91
C PRO A 20 -15.68 0.63 12.44
N SER A 21 -14.87 0.23 13.42
CA SER A 21 -13.91 1.09 14.12
C SER A 21 -12.45 0.65 13.98
N TYR A 22 -12.19 -0.65 13.76
CA TYR A 22 -10.85 -1.23 13.80
C TYR A 22 -10.53 -2.11 12.59
N LEU A 23 -9.27 -2.04 12.17
CA LEU A 23 -8.64 -3.08 11.36
C LEU A 23 -7.91 -4.05 12.30
N HIS A 24 -8.34 -5.31 12.28
CA HIS A 24 -7.73 -6.43 12.99
C HIS A 24 -6.73 -7.11 12.06
N TYR A 25 -5.59 -7.51 12.62
CA TYR A 25 -4.62 -8.30 11.88
C TYR A 25 -4.05 -9.43 12.73
N ARG A 26 -3.74 -10.54 12.05
CA ARG A 26 -3.00 -11.68 12.57
C ARG A 26 -1.79 -11.92 11.69
N VAL A 27 -0.62 -12.10 12.30
CA VAL A 27 0.64 -12.34 11.57
C VAL A 27 1.17 -13.74 11.84
N THR A 28 1.62 -14.39 10.77
CA THR A 28 2.35 -15.66 10.81
C THR A 28 3.69 -15.47 10.11
N TRP A 29 4.77 -15.82 10.80
CA TRP A 29 6.13 -15.75 10.28
C TRP A 29 6.58 -17.10 9.71
N PRO A 30 7.56 -17.11 8.78
CA PRO A 30 8.16 -18.35 8.33
C PRO A 30 8.68 -19.14 9.52
N GLU A 31 8.44 -20.45 9.52
CA GLU A 31 9.11 -21.33 10.46
C GLU A 31 10.62 -21.16 10.23
N HIS A 32 11.35 -20.70 11.25
CA HIS A 32 12.81 -20.73 11.21
C HIS A 32 13.19 -22.15 10.84
N GLN A 33 13.88 -22.32 9.70
CA GLN A 33 14.48 -23.59 9.34
C GLN A 33 15.53 -23.91 10.40
N GLY A 34 15.10 -24.59 11.46
CA GLY A 34 15.93 -25.05 12.54
C GLY A 34 16.85 -26.15 12.03
N ALA A 35 18.06 -25.77 11.63
CA ALA A 35 19.31 -26.49 11.82
C ALA A 35 20.49 -25.63 11.32
N ARG A 36 20.88 -24.60 12.08
CA ARG A 36 22.26 -24.09 11.96
C ARG A 36 23.13 -24.95 12.87
N PRO A 37 24.18 -25.63 12.38
CA PRO A 37 25.17 -26.25 13.26
C PRO A 37 25.78 -25.16 14.18
N PRO A 38 26.20 -25.50 15.42
CA PRO A 38 26.71 -24.51 16.35
C PRO A 38 27.86 -23.72 15.69
N PRO A 39 27.85 -22.38 15.76
CA PRO A 39 28.93 -21.59 15.19
C PRO A 39 30.25 -21.88 15.94
N PRO A 40 31.41 -21.88 15.27
CA PRO A 40 32.70 -21.88 15.94
C PRO A 40 32.81 -20.68 16.90
N PRO A 41 33.63 -20.76 17.97
CA PRO A 41 33.62 -19.82 19.10
C PRO A 41 34.18 -18.41 18.80
N ALA A 42 33.94 -17.85 17.62
CA ALA A 42 34.43 -16.54 17.21
C ALA A 42 33.47 -15.73 16.31
N CYS A 43 32.16 -16.00 16.31
CA CYS A 43 31.20 -15.20 15.56
C CYS A 43 30.28 -14.42 16.49
N LYS A 44 30.32 -13.09 16.36
CA LYS A 44 29.45 -12.13 17.05
C LYS A 44 27.99 -12.54 16.89
N VAL A 45 27.30 -12.70 18.02
CA VAL A 45 25.86 -12.92 18.13
C VAL A 45 25.15 -11.82 17.36
N ILE A 46 24.40 -12.17 16.33
CA ILE A 46 23.52 -11.23 15.63
C ILE A 46 22.25 -11.19 16.47
N ASP A 47 21.92 -10.01 16.97
CA ASP A 47 20.86 -9.73 17.93
C ASP A 47 19.48 -10.29 17.51
N GLU A 48 18.89 -11.13 18.36
CA GLU A 48 17.68 -11.93 18.10
C GLU A 48 16.34 -11.23 18.45
N HIS A 49 16.33 -9.91 18.69
CA HIS A 49 15.07 -9.18 18.92
C HIS A 49 14.92 -8.00 17.97
N LYS A 50 14.53 -8.28 16.71
CA LYS A 50 13.91 -7.24 15.90
C LYS A 50 12.49 -7.01 16.44
N PRO A 51 12.13 -5.80 16.89
CA PRO A 51 10.78 -5.53 17.35
C PRO A 51 9.80 -5.77 16.20
N ASP A 52 8.63 -6.32 16.52
CA ASP A 52 7.57 -6.54 15.54
C ASP A 52 7.13 -5.20 14.94
N ASP A 53 7.49 -4.96 13.68
CA ASP A 53 7.18 -3.75 12.92
C ASP A 53 5.88 -3.90 12.10
N THR A 54 5.06 -4.93 12.36
CA THR A 54 3.85 -5.22 11.58
C THR A 54 2.83 -4.08 11.65
N GLU A 55 2.63 -3.44 12.80
CA GLU A 55 1.70 -2.30 12.90
C GLU A 55 2.15 -1.14 12.02
N GLU A 56 3.43 -0.77 12.10
CA GLU A 56 4.02 0.31 11.31
C GLU A 56 3.95 -0.01 9.81
N LEU A 57 4.24 -1.26 9.45
CA LEU A 57 4.12 -1.78 8.10
C LEU A 57 2.69 -1.59 7.58
N LEU A 58 1.67 -2.01 8.34
CA LEU A 58 0.27 -1.90 7.94
C LEU A 58 -0.20 -0.44 7.85
N ARG A 59 0.17 0.42 8.81
CA ARG A 59 -0.12 1.86 8.76
C ARG A 59 0.43 2.50 7.49
N ARG A 60 1.67 2.15 7.11
CA ARG A 60 2.30 2.63 5.89
C ARG A 60 1.65 2.03 4.64
N TYR A 61 1.46 0.71 4.62
CA TYR A 61 0.91 -0.02 3.47
C TYR A 61 -0.48 0.47 3.10
N PHE A 62 -1.36 0.69 4.08
CA PHE A 62 -2.69 1.28 3.86
C PHE A 62 -2.70 2.81 3.86
N SER A 63 -1.54 3.46 4.03
CA SER A 63 -1.41 4.92 4.13
C SER A 63 -2.39 5.56 5.13
N LEU A 64 -2.47 4.98 6.33
CA LEU A 64 -3.42 5.38 7.38
C LEU A 64 -3.09 6.73 8.01
N ASN A 65 -1.91 7.28 7.76
CA ASN A 65 -1.56 8.63 8.18
C ASN A 65 -2.33 9.73 7.41
N LEU A 66 -3.01 9.38 6.32
CA LEU A 66 -3.82 10.32 5.54
C LEU A 66 -5.29 10.27 5.99
N ASP A 67 -5.83 11.46 6.26
CA ASP A 67 -7.26 11.67 6.49
C ASP A 67 -8.02 11.53 5.17
N LEU A 68 -8.57 10.34 4.96
CA LEU A 68 -9.36 10.03 3.78
C LEU A 68 -10.70 10.79 3.76
N GLY A 69 -11.26 11.13 4.92
CA GLY A 69 -12.50 11.90 5.01
C GLY A 69 -12.31 13.30 4.45
N ALA A 70 -11.28 13.99 4.94
CA ALA A 70 -10.91 15.33 4.43
C ALA A 70 -10.63 15.33 2.92
N LEU A 71 -9.98 14.28 2.40
CA LEU A 71 -9.74 14.13 0.97
C LEU A 71 -11.05 13.93 0.18
N TYR A 72 -11.95 13.07 0.65
CA TYR A 72 -13.26 12.88 0.02
C TYR A 72 -14.10 14.17 0.02
N ASP A 73 -14.07 14.94 1.11
CA ASP A 73 -14.76 16.23 1.20
C ASP A 73 -14.18 17.23 0.20
N GLN A 74 -12.85 17.34 0.12
CA GLN A 74 -12.16 18.20 -0.84
C GLN A 74 -12.55 17.85 -2.29
N TRP A 75 -12.47 16.57 -2.67
CA TRP A 75 -12.77 16.14 -4.04
C TRP A 75 -14.25 16.29 -4.39
N SER A 76 -15.14 16.03 -3.43
CA SER A 76 -16.58 16.22 -3.60
C SER A 76 -16.94 17.69 -3.81
N ASN A 77 -16.29 18.60 -3.09
CA ASN A 77 -16.49 20.05 -3.28
C ASN A 77 -15.95 20.55 -4.62
N SER A 78 -14.98 19.84 -5.21
CA SER A 78 -14.28 20.27 -6.43
C SER A 78 -14.83 19.61 -7.70
N ASP A 79 -15.54 18.47 -7.61
CA ASP A 79 -16.13 17.75 -8.74
C ASP A 79 -17.53 17.20 -8.42
N PRO A 80 -18.60 17.76 -9.04
CA PRO A 80 -19.97 17.27 -8.90
C PRO A 80 -20.16 15.80 -9.29
N ASN A 81 -19.40 15.30 -10.27
CA ASN A 81 -19.49 13.89 -10.65
C ASN A 81 -18.88 12.98 -9.58
N PHE A 82 -17.76 13.40 -8.98
CA PHE A 82 -17.18 12.73 -7.82
C PHE A 82 -18.15 12.74 -6.64
N GLN A 83 -18.73 13.90 -6.30
CA GLN A 83 -19.70 14.05 -5.21
C GLN A 83 -20.89 13.09 -5.35
N LYS A 84 -21.36 12.87 -6.58
CA LYS A 84 -22.46 11.94 -6.86
C LYS A 84 -22.08 10.48 -6.64
N LYS A 85 -20.86 10.07 -7.01
CA LYS A 85 -20.42 8.66 -6.97
C LYS A 85 -19.78 8.26 -5.64
N ALA A 86 -19.07 9.17 -4.97
CA ALA A 86 -18.26 8.87 -3.79
C ALA A 86 -19.01 8.27 -2.59
N PRO A 87 -20.27 8.63 -2.28
CA PRO A 87 -20.99 8.06 -1.12
C PRO A 87 -21.17 6.55 -1.17
N GLU A 88 -21.25 5.96 -2.38
CA GLU A 88 -21.38 4.51 -2.59
C GLU A 88 -20.03 3.77 -2.44
N PHE A 89 -18.90 4.49 -2.51
CA PHE A 89 -17.55 3.92 -2.59
C PHE A 89 -16.62 4.56 -1.55
N LYS A 90 -17.01 4.50 -0.28
CA LYS A 90 -16.18 4.97 0.84
C LYS A 90 -15.07 3.97 1.16
N GLY A 91 -13.95 4.48 1.70
CA GLY A 91 -12.84 3.65 2.19
C GLY A 91 -11.86 3.17 1.13
N VAL A 92 -11.97 3.63 -0.12
CA VAL A 92 -11.00 3.28 -1.18
C VAL A 92 -9.68 4.04 -0.93
N ARG A 93 -8.62 3.29 -0.62
CA ARG A 93 -7.27 3.82 -0.37
C ARG A 93 -6.28 3.29 -1.40
N ILE A 94 -5.23 4.08 -1.67
CA ILE A 94 -4.08 3.63 -2.46
C ILE A 94 -3.08 2.94 -1.54
N LEU A 95 -2.70 1.72 -1.90
CA LEU A 95 -1.70 0.94 -1.19
C LEU A 95 -0.29 1.47 -1.48
N SER A 96 0.55 1.54 -0.45
CA SER A 96 1.97 1.86 -0.55
C SER A 96 2.78 0.57 -0.74
N GLN A 97 2.65 -0.03 -1.94
CA GLN A 97 3.24 -1.33 -2.26
C GLN A 97 4.77 -1.28 -2.34
N ASP A 98 5.38 -2.46 -2.33
CA ASP A 98 6.78 -2.65 -2.74
C ASP A 98 6.94 -2.26 -4.21
N VAL A 99 7.97 -1.48 -4.53
CA VAL A 99 8.16 -0.86 -5.84
C VAL A 99 8.49 -1.90 -6.92
N TRP A 100 9.18 -2.97 -6.54
CA TRP A 100 9.53 -4.03 -7.45
C TRP A 100 8.32 -4.92 -7.78
N GLU A 101 7.58 -5.38 -6.76
CA GLU A 101 6.33 -6.11 -6.93
C GLU A 101 5.34 -5.33 -7.81
N ALA A 102 5.20 -4.04 -7.47
CA ALA A 102 4.45 -3.05 -8.19
C ALA A 102 4.75 -3.00 -9.69
N LEU A 103 6.04 -2.87 -10.03
CA LEU A 103 6.56 -2.75 -11.38
C LEU A 103 6.24 -4.01 -12.20
N ILE A 104 6.53 -5.19 -11.66
CA ILE A 104 6.29 -6.45 -12.36
C ILE A 104 4.79 -6.70 -12.56
N CYS A 105 3.96 -6.42 -11.56
CA CYS A 105 2.51 -6.53 -11.70
C CYS A 105 1.95 -5.61 -12.80
N PHE A 106 2.47 -4.39 -12.94
CA PHE A 106 2.02 -3.50 -14.03
C PHE A 106 2.58 -3.87 -15.40
N ILE A 107 3.79 -4.47 -15.49
CA ILE A 107 4.24 -5.10 -16.74
C ILE A 107 3.22 -6.18 -17.16
N CYS A 108 2.77 -7.01 -16.21
CA CYS A 108 1.75 -8.04 -16.42
C CYS A 108 0.39 -7.47 -16.85
N SER A 109 0.06 -6.24 -16.46
CA SER A 109 -1.25 -5.63 -16.71
C SER A 109 -1.44 -5.00 -18.09
N SER A 110 -0.34 -4.70 -18.80
CA SER A 110 -0.40 -4.10 -20.14
C SER A 110 -1.30 -4.91 -21.07
N ASN A 111 -2.37 -4.35 -21.64
CA ASN A 111 -3.34 -5.06 -22.49
C ASN A 111 -3.84 -6.40 -21.89
N ASN A 112 -4.40 -6.37 -20.68
CA ASN A 112 -4.81 -7.54 -19.92
C ASN A 112 -6.05 -7.26 -19.04
N ASN A 113 -6.57 -8.27 -18.34
CA ASN A 113 -7.69 -8.14 -17.39
C ASN A 113 -7.29 -8.57 -15.96
N ILE A 114 -8.02 -8.08 -14.96
CA ILE A 114 -7.70 -8.28 -13.53
C ILE A 114 -7.55 -9.77 -13.18
N SER A 115 -8.49 -10.62 -13.58
CA SER A 115 -8.45 -12.06 -13.29
C SER A 115 -7.16 -12.72 -13.79
N ARG A 116 -6.78 -12.46 -15.04
CA ARG A 116 -5.54 -13.01 -15.61
C ARG A 116 -4.29 -12.41 -14.96
N ILE A 117 -4.30 -11.13 -14.62
CA ILE A 117 -3.16 -10.49 -13.92
C ILE A 117 -2.95 -11.12 -12.54
N SER A 118 -4.02 -11.34 -11.78
CA SER A 118 -3.95 -12.01 -10.48
C SER A 118 -3.37 -13.42 -10.59
N GLN A 119 -3.77 -14.18 -11.61
CA GLN A 119 -3.19 -15.51 -11.87
C GLN A 119 -1.70 -15.43 -12.25
N MET A 120 -1.28 -14.42 -13.02
CA MET A 120 0.12 -14.22 -13.36
C MET A 120 0.95 -13.87 -12.12
N ALA A 121 0.48 -12.95 -11.27
CA ALA A 121 1.16 -12.62 -10.02
C ALA A 121 1.28 -13.85 -9.10
N HIS A 122 0.21 -14.62 -8.94
CA HIS A 122 0.25 -15.87 -8.17
C HIS A 122 1.26 -16.88 -8.71
N LYS A 123 1.30 -17.10 -10.04
CA LYS A 123 2.30 -17.96 -10.68
C LYS A 123 3.74 -17.50 -10.44
N LEU A 124 4.00 -16.18 -10.45
CA LEU A 124 5.32 -15.64 -10.12
C LEU A 124 5.72 -16.03 -8.69
N CYS A 125 4.83 -15.81 -7.72
CA CYS A 125 5.09 -16.16 -6.33
C CYS A 125 5.32 -17.67 -6.16
N THR A 126 4.46 -18.52 -6.69
CA THR A 126 4.57 -19.98 -6.53
C THR A 126 5.84 -20.56 -7.15
N HIS A 127 6.28 -20.04 -8.31
CA HIS A 127 7.44 -20.61 -9.02
C HIS A 127 8.78 -19.97 -8.67
N TYR A 128 8.79 -18.71 -8.24
CA TYR A 128 10.03 -17.96 -8.02
C TYR A 128 10.10 -17.27 -6.64
N GLY A 129 8.98 -17.20 -5.93
CA GLY A 129 8.88 -16.54 -4.63
C GLY A 129 9.29 -17.45 -3.46
N PRO A 130 9.82 -16.88 -2.37
CA PRO A 130 10.16 -17.66 -1.19
C PRO A 130 8.89 -18.17 -0.50
N LEU A 131 8.89 -19.44 -0.09
CA LEU A 131 7.81 -20.02 0.72
C LEU A 131 7.83 -19.38 2.12
N ILE A 132 6.71 -18.79 2.53
CA ILE A 132 6.53 -18.20 3.85
C ILE A 132 5.85 -19.19 4.80
N GLY A 133 4.88 -19.96 4.33
CA GLY A 133 4.18 -20.91 5.20
C GLY A 133 2.96 -21.51 4.52
N TYR A 134 2.02 -22.00 5.33
CA TYR A 134 0.81 -22.66 4.85
C TYR A 134 -0.44 -22.09 5.52
N VAL A 135 -1.48 -21.85 4.74
CA VAL A 135 -2.82 -21.46 5.22
C VAL A 135 -3.80 -22.48 4.67
N ASP A 136 -4.55 -23.13 5.55
CA ASP A 136 -5.50 -24.20 5.18
C ASP A 136 -4.90 -25.33 4.32
N GLY A 137 -3.60 -25.59 4.49
CA GLY A 137 -2.85 -26.59 3.72
C GLY A 137 -2.23 -26.07 2.42
N GLU A 138 -2.56 -24.86 1.99
CA GLU A 138 -2.05 -24.25 0.77
C GLU A 138 -0.75 -23.47 1.02
N PRO A 139 0.30 -23.63 0.19
CA PRO A 139 1.56 -22.92 0.34
C PRO A 139 1.42 -21.43 -0.03
N MET A 140 1.86 -20.57 0.87
CA MET A 140 1.88 -19.12 0.70
C MET A 140 3.30 -18.65 0.41
N HIS A 141 3.52 -18.12 -0.79
CA HIS A 141 4.80 -17.60 -1.25
C HIS A 141 4.78 -16.08 -1.31
N ASP A 142 5.87 -15.43 -0.93
CA ASP A 142 6.04 -13.98 -1.11
C ASP A 142 6.46 -13.65 -2.54
N PHE A 143 6.46 -12.37 -2.90
CA PHE A 143 6.87 -11.93 -4.23
C PHE A 143 8.38 -12.21 -4.47
N PRO A 144 8.77 -12.74 -5.64
CA PRO A 144 10.18 -13.00 -5.95
C PRO A 144 11.00 -11.72 -5.98
N GLY A 145 12.22 -11.72 -5.44
CA GLY A 145 13.18 -10.63 -5.66
C GLY A 145 13.71 -10.59 -7.11
N PRO A 146 14.29 -9.46 -7.56
CA PRO A 146 14.84 -9.31 -8.90
C PRO A 146 15.82 -10.43 -9.29
N GLU A 147 16.67 -10.83 -8.35
CA GLU A 147 17.73 -11.83 -8.54
C GLU A 147 17.16 -13.18 -8.96
N SER A 148 15.98 -13.54 -8.43
CA SER A 148 15.29 -14.81 -8.70
C SER A 148 14.78 -14.92 -10.14
N LEU A 149 14.72 -13.80 -10.87
CA LEU A 149 14.21 -13.73 -12.24
C LEU A 149 15.32 -13.45 -13.28
N THR A 150 16.60 -13.50 -12.90
CA THR A 150 17.73 -13.21 -13.80
C THR A 150 18.18 -14.41 -14.66
N GLY A 151 17.78 -15.62 -14.30
CA GLY A 151 18.27 -16.86 -14.91
C GLY A 151 17.97 -16.99 -16.41
N LYS A 152 18.88 -17.64 -17.15
CA LYS A 152 18.79 -17.80 -18.62
C LYS A 152 17.50 -18.49 -19.10
N ARG A 153 16.90 -19.35 -18.28
CA ARG A 153 15.67 -20.08 -18.61
C ARG A 153 14.38 -19.38 -18.15
N VAL A 154 14.47 -18.28 -17.40
CA VAL A 154 13.31 -17.60 -16.80
C VAL A 154 12.32 -17.14 -17.87
N GLU A 155 12.80 -16.52 -18.96
CA GLU A 155 11.91 -16.10 -20.05
C GLU A 155 11.15 -17.28 -20.66
N ALA A 156 11.85 -18.37 -20.99
CA ALA A 156 11.23 -19.55 -21.60
C ALA A 156 10.16 -20.16 -20.67
N HIS A 157 10.49 -20.33 -19.40
CA HIS A 157 9.56 -20.87 -18.41
C HIS A 157 8.35 -19.94 -18.18
N LEU A 158 8.54 -18.61 -18.15
CA LEU A 158 7.42 -17.66 -18.07
C LEU A 158 6.51 -17.73 -19.31
N ARG A 159 7.07 -17.99 -20.50
CA ARG A 159 6.26 -18.22 -21.72
C ARG A 159 5.40 -19.47 -21.58
N GLU A 160 5.97 -20.56 -21.09
CA GLU A 160 5.26 -21.82 -20.80
C GLU A 160 4.12 -21.59 -19.77
N LEU A 161 4.36 -20.74 -18.77
CA LEU A 161 3.36 -20.36 -17.77
C LEU A 161 2.26 -19.40 -18.29
N GLY A 162 2.35 -18.96 -19.55
CA GLY A 162 1.31 -18.17 -20.21
C GLY A 162 1.47 -16.65 -20.13
N PHE A 163 2.68 -16.15 -19.81
CA PHE A 163 2.97 -14.71 -19.76
C PHE A 163 3.06 -14.06 -21.16
N GLY A 164 3.22 -14.87 -22.20
CA GLY A 164 3.32 -14.42 -23.58
C GLY A 164 4.54 -13.51 -23.78
N TYR A 165 4.37 -12.43 -24.54
CA TYR A 165 5.46 -11.49 -24.81
C TYR A 165 6.02 -10.79 -23.55
N ARG A 166 5.22 -10.70 -22.47
CA ARG A 166 5.62 -10.05 -21.21
C ARG A 166 6.71 -10.83 -20.47
N ALA A 167 6.85 -12.14 -20.75
CA ALA A 167 7.92 -12.96 -20.21
C ALA A 167 9.30 -12.35 -20.48
N LYS A 168 9.52 -11.84 -21.70
CA LYS A 168 10.76 -11.16 -22.08
C LYS A 168 10.96 -9.89 -21.25
N TYR A 169 9.91 -9.08 -21.11
CA TYR A 169 9.96 -7.80 -20.39
C TYR A 169 10.31 -7.99 -18.91
N ILE A 170 9.71 -9.00 -18.27
CA ILE A 170 10.01 -9.35 -16.87
C ILE A 170 11.47 -9.78 -16.73
N ALA A 171 11.94 -10.70 -17.57
CA ALA A 171 13.30 -11.22 -17.49
C ALA A 171 14.35 -10.13 -17.78
N ASP A 172 14.12 -9.27 -18.78
CA ASP A 172 14.99 -8.14 -19.08
C ASP A 172 15.01 -7.11 -17.93
N THR A 173 13.83 -6.76 -17.41
CA THR A 173 13.69 -5.80 -16.31
C THR A 173 14.37 -6.30 -15.04
N ALA A 174 14.21 -7.59 -14.72
CA ALA A 174 14.91 -8.24 -13.61
C ALA A 174 16.43 -8.16 -13.75
N ARG A 175 16.97 -8.47 -14.95
CA ARG A 175 18.41 -8.36 -15.22
C ARG A 175 18.91 -6.93 -15.11
N ALA A 176 18.20 -5.97 -15.70
CA ALA A 176 18.58 -4.57 -15.63
C ALA A 176 18.65 -4.09 -14.17
N ILE A 177 17.63 -4.39 -13.36
CA ILE A 177 17.59 -3.96 -11.95
C ILE A 177 18.63 -4.70 -11.10
N ALA A 178 18.79 -6.01 -11.26
CA ALA A 178 19.68 -6.81 -10.42
C ALA A 178 21.16 -6.70 -10.78
N LEU A 179 21.49 -6.46 -12.06
CA LEU A 179 22.86 -6.57 -12.57
C LEU A 179 23.44 -5.25 -13.07
N GLU A 180 22.62 -4.28 -13.49
CA GLU A 180 23.09 -3.04 -14.14
C GLU A 180 22.82 -1.80 -13.29
N LYS A 181 21.71 -1.75 -12.55
CA LYS A 181 21.36 -0.60 -11.71
C LYS A 181 22.01 -0.67 -10.33
N PRO A 182 22.28 0.49 -9.68
CA PRO A 182 22.75 0.52 -8.30
C PRO A 182 21.76 -0.15 -7.33
N THR A 183 22.27 -0.65 -6.21
CA THR A 183 21.44 -1.13 -5.11
C THR A 183 20.46 -0.04 -4.68
N SER A 184 19.20 -0.42 -4.45
CA SER A 184 18.12 0.50 -4.07
C SER A 184 17.78 1.57 -5.12
N TRP A 185 18.18 1.41 -6.39
CA TRP A 185 17.80 2.34 -7.46
C TRP A 185 16.29 2.52 -7.61
N LEU A 186 15.49 1.46 -7.47
CA LEU A 186 14.02 1.59 -7.48
C LEU A 186 13.51 2.40 -6.28
N GLU A 187 14.06 2.16 -5.10
CA GLU A 187 13.68 2.90 -3.89
C GLU A 187 14.10 4.37 -3.96
N SER A 188 15.20 4.69 -4.66
CA SER A 188 15.64 6.07 -4.84
C SER A 188 14.74 6.90 -5.77
N LEU A 189 13.81 6.26 -6.49
CA LEU A 189 12.79 6.95 -7.30
C LEU A 189 11.53 7.33 -6.49
N ARG A 190 11.44 6.94 -5.21
CA ARG A 190 10.29 7.27 -4.36
C ARG A 190 10.21 8.75 -4.05
N ASN A 191 8.99 9.29 -3.99
CA ASN A 191 8.80 10.67 -3.59
C ASN A 191 9.25 10.87 -2.14
N PRO A 192 10.22 11.78 -1.91
CA PRO A 192 10.79 12.03 -0.60
C PRO A 192 9.78 12.56 0.43
N ARG A 193 8.66 13.15 -0.01
CA ARG A 193 7.56 13.55 0.89
C ARG A 193 6.82 12.35 1.52
N HIS A 194 7.06 11.15 1.02
CA HIS A 194 6.40 9.92 1.45
C HIS A 194 7.35 8.72 1.58
N SER A 195 8.66 8.95 1.57
CA SER A 195 9.65 7.95 1.99
C SER A 195 9.39 7.64 3.46
N GLY A 196 9.01 6.40 3.76
CA GLY A 196 8.87 5.95 5.16
C GLY A 196 10.18 6.15 5.95
N PRO A 197 10.17 5.92 7.27
CA PRO A 197 11.28 6.26 8.17
C PRO A 197 12.61 5.52 7.91
N ARG A 198 12.69 4.60 6.93
CA ARG A 198 13.89 3.79 6.65
C ARG A 198 14.89 4.42 5.69
N LEU A 199 14.58 5.55 5.08
CA LEU A 199 15.55 6.33 4.30
C LEU A 199 15.87 7.61 5.08
N SER A 200 16.64 7.47 6.15
CA SER A 200 17.39 8.62 6.67
C SER A 200 18.23 9.15 5.52
N SER A 201 18.00 10.41 5.15
CA SER A 201 18.68 11.14 4.10
C SER A 201 20.20 10.93 4.16
N SER A 202 20.71 10.05 3.30
CA SER A 202 22.15 9.85 3.10
C SER A 202 22.39 9.38 1.67
N ALA A 203 21.99 10.23 0.73
CA ALA A 203 22.63 10.31 -0.58
C ALA A 203 22.46 11.75 -1.04
N GLY A 204 23.57 12.45 -1.33
CA GLY A 204 23.59 13.85 -1.80
C GLY A 204 23.05 14.04 -3.23
N GLY A 205 22.06 13.24 -3.63
CA GLY A 205 21.32 13.40 -4.88
C GLY A 205 19.99 14.09 -4.62
N GLY A 206 19.62 15.04 -5.47
CA GLY A 206 18.35 15.75 -5.38
C GLY A 206 17.15 14.79 -5.30
N ASN A 207 16.10 15.25 -4.62
CA ASN A 207 14.82 14.56 -4.54
C ASN A 207 14.26 14.28 -5.94
N PRO A 208 14.01 13.01 -6.34
CA PRO A 208 13.47 12.70 -7.65
C PRO A 208 12.12 13.42 -7.82
N THR A 209 11.94 14.09 -8.95
CA THR A 209 10.65 14.63 -9.35
C THR A 209 9.79 13.55 -10.02
N TYR A 210 8.49 13.81 -10.14
CA TYR A 210 7.58 12.99 -10.95
C TYR A 210 8.21 12.61 -12.30
N ARG A 211 8.72 13.64 -12.99
CA ARG A 211 9.18 13.54 -14.37
C ARG A 211 10.44 12.68 -14.45
N GLU A 212 11.37 12.86 -13.52
CA GLU A 212 12.60 12.06 -13.46
C GLU A 212 12.29 10.60 -13.12
N ALA A 213 11.39 10.33 -12.18
CA ALA A 213 10.96 8.96 -11.88
C ALA A 213 10.26 8.31 -13.09
N HIS A 214 9.42 9.07 -13.80
CA HIS A 214 8.74 8.60 -15.00
C HIS A 214 9.70 8.28 -16.15
N GLU A 215 10.64 9.19 -16.44
CA GLU A 215 11.66 9.01 -17.48
C GLU A 215 12.62 7.87 -17.14
N ALA A 216 13.00 7.72 -15.87
CA ALA A 216 13.80 6.61 -15.39
C ALA A 216 13.08 5.26 -15.60
N LEU A 217 11.80 5.17 -15.27
CA LEU A 217 10.99 3.97 -15.48
C LEU A 217 10.82 3.60 -16.95
N LEU A 218 10.67 4.59 -17.84
CA LEU A 218 10.56 4.38 -19.29
C LEU A 218 11.81 3.75 -19.91
N SER A 219 12.97 3.80 -19.23
CA SER A 219 14.18 3.11 -19.69
C SER A 219 14.09 1.58 -19.58
N LEU A 220 13.11 1.06 -18.82
CA LEU A 220 12.93 -0.37 -18.63
C LEU A 220 12.13 -1.01 -19.77
N THR A 221 12.58 -2.16 -20.23
CA THR A 221 11.94 -2.88 -21.34
C THR A 221 10.53 -3.34 -20.94
N GLY A 222 9.51 -2.90 -21.68
CA GLY A 222 8.11 -3.24 -21.42
C GLY A 222 7.38 -2.25 -20.50
N VAL A 223 8.06 -1.20 -20.03
CA VAL A 223 7.45 -0.10 -19.27
C VAL A 223 7.11 1.04 -20.23
N GLY A 224 5.84 1.10 -20.65
CA GLY A 224 5.31 2.23 -21.42
C GLY A 224 4.85 3.39 -20.53
N PRO A 225 4.48 4.55 -21.12
CA PRO A 225 4.05 5.74 -20.37
C PRO A 225 2.94 5.48 -19.36
N LYS A 226 1.98 4.59 -19.69
CA LYS A 226 0.89 4.24 -18.78
C LYS A 226 1.35 3.41 -17.58
N VAL A 227 2.27 2.47 -17.79
CA VAL A 227 2.84 1.66 -16.69
C VAL A 227 3.68 2.55 -15.79
N ALA A 228 4.54 3.40 -16.38
CA ALA A 228 5.32 4.38 -15.64
C ALA A 228 4.43 5.38 -14.88
N ASP A 229 3.33 5.86 -15.48
CA ASP A 229 2.36 6.72 -14.82
C ASP A 229 1.73 6.06 -13.59
N CYS A 230 1.28 4.81 -13.75
CA CYS A 230 0.64 4.07 -12.66
C CYS A 230 1.61 3.83 -11.49
N ILE A 231 2.87 3.44 -11.77
CA ILE A 231 3.90 3.24 -10.73
C ILE A 231 4.23 4.57 -10.07
N ALA A 232 4.49 5.63 -10.84
CA ALA A 232 4.87 6.94 -10.30
C ALA A 232 3.75 7.58 -9.46
N GLN A 233 2.49 7.35 -9.81
CA GLN A 233 1.36 7.89 -9.06
C GLN A 233 1.02 7.05 -7.83
N ARG A 234 1.09 5.71 -7.92
CA ARG A 234 0.78 4.80 -6.82
C ARG A 234 1.92 4.74 -5.79
N ASP A 235 3.11 4.36 -6.25
CA ASP A 235 4.22 3.95 -5.39
C ASP A 235 5.11 5.12 -5.01
N TYR A 236 5.14 6.13 -5.88
CA TYR A 236 5.90 7.34 -5.67
C TYR A 236 5.03 8.58 -5.44
N LYS A 237 3.70 8.50 -5.29
CA LYS A 237 2.85 9.60 -4.76
C LYS A 237 3.18 11.01 -5.29
N PHE A 238 3.45 11.15 -6.58
CA PHE A 238 3.86 12.42 -7.19
C PHE A 238 2.70 13.15 -7.91
N GLY A 239 2.69 14.49 -7.90
CA GLY A 239 1.89 15.33 -8.81
C GLY A 239 2.68 15.72 -10.06
N LYS A 240 2.11 15.62 -11.29
CA LYS A 240 2.87 15.90 -12.52
C LYS A 240 3.03 17.39 -12.82
N SER A 241 4.18 17.74 -13.40
CA SER A 241 4.48 18.97 -14.17
C SER A 241 4.93 18.63 -15.62
N LYS A 242 4.97 19.66 -16.50
CA LYS A 242 4.78 19.63 -17.98
C LYS A 242 5.92 19.01 -18.84
N ALA A 243 5.56 18.28 -19.93
CA ALA A 243 6.34 18.10 -21.20
C ALA A 243 5.49 17.45 -22.34
N LYS A 244 5.72 17.80 -23.63
CA LYS A 244 4.79 17.60 -24.81
C LYS A 244 5.27 16.68 -25.95
N THR A 245 4.34 15.88 -26.54
CA THR A 245 4.13 15.58 -28.00
C THR A 245 2.82 14.78 -28.21
N PHE A 246 2.05 14.96 -29.31
CA PHE A 246 0.70 14.36 -29.57
C PHE A 246 0.77 12.89 -30.03
N ASN A 247 0.22 11.90 -29.30
CA ASN A 247 1.09 10.99 -28.53
C ASN A 247 1.01 11.51 -27.06
N LYS A 248 1.76 11.03 -26.06
CA LYS A 248 1.84 11.48 -24.65
C LYS A 248 1.02 12.74 -24.17
N ALA A 249 1.04 13.86 -24.89
CA ALA A 249 0.33 15.11 -24.61
C ALA A 249 -1.17 15.00 -24.31
N THR A 250 -1.94 14.12 -24.96
CA THR A 250 -3.39 14.01 -24.66
C THR A 250 -3.61 13.36 -23.29
N TYR A 251 -2.86 12.31 -22.96
CA TYR A 251 -2.88 11.70 -21.64
C TYR A 251 -2.42 12.69 -20.56
N ASP A 252 -1.41 13.49 -20.87
CA ASP A 252 -0.94 14.53 -19.95
C ASP A 252 -2.00 15.62 -19.77
N ALA A 253 -2.70 16.06 -20.81
CA ALA A 253 -3.77 17.06 -20.72
C ALA A 253 -4.97 16.57 -19.89
N VAL A 254 -5.39 15.31 -20.09
CA VAL A 254 -6.44 14.68 -19.27
C VAL A 254 -5.98 14.58 -17.81
N GLY A 255 -4.74 14.13 -17.59
CA GLY A 255 -4.17 14.08 -16.25
C GLY A 255 -4.07 15.46 -15.59
N ASP A 256 -3.65 16.48 -16.34
CA ASP A 256 -3.51 17.87 -15.87
C ASP A 256 -4.86 18.47 -15.53
N HIS A 257 -5.90 18.13 -16.31
CA HIS A 257 -7.26 18.51 -16.02
C HIS A 257 -7.71 17.96 -14.65
N PHE A 258 -7.58 16.65 -14.41
CA PHE A 258 -7.96 16.06 -13.13
C PHE A 258 -7.08 16.51 -11.96
N ARG A 259 -5.78 16.77 -12.18
CA ARG A 259 -4.92 17.39 -11.16
C ARG A 259 -5.36 18.79 -10.78
N ARG A 260 -5.84 19.58 -11.74
CA ARG A 260 -6.38 20.92 -11.45
C ARG A 260 -7.65 20.86 -10.60
N ILE A 261 -8.44 19.80 -10.76
CA ILE A 261 -9.68 19.59 -10.02
C ILE A 261 -9.40 19.05 -8.61
N TRP A 262 -8.66 17.96 -8.50
CA TRP A 262 -8.50 17.21 -7.24
C TRP A 262 -7.18 17.47 -6.50
N GLY A 263 -6.29 18.28 -7.05
CA GLY A 263 -5.01 18.65 -6.45
C GLY A 263 -3.99 17.51 -6.41
N ASP A 264 -3.14 17.53 -5.39
CA ASP A 264 -1.98 16.65 -5.25
C ASP A 264 -2.35 15.15 -5.17
N TYR A 265 -3.55 14.84 -4.70
CA TYR A 265 -4.05 13.47 -4.57
C TYR A 265 -5.03 13.06 -5.68
N ALA A 266 -4.99 13.72 -6.85
CA ALA A 266 -5.88 13.40 -7.97
C ALA A 266 -5.84 11.92 -8.43
N GLY A 267 -4.71 11.22 -8.24
CA GLY A 267 -4.62 9.79 -8.52
C GLY A 267 -5.45 8.92 -7.59
N TRP A 268 -5.62 9.36 -6.35
CA TRP A 268 -6.43 8.68 -5.36
C TRP A 268 -7.91 8.87 -5.67
N ALA A 269 -8.32 10.10 -5.96
CA ALA A 269 -9.67 10.42 -6.43
C ALA A 269 -10.04 9.59 -7.68
N HIS A 270 -9.13 9.52 -8.66
CA HIS A 270 -9.32 8.69 -9.84
C HIS A 270 -9.54 7.20 -9.49
N SER A 271 -8.82 6.66 -8.51
CA SER A 271 -9.00 5.26 -8.09
C SER A 271 -10.34 4.98 -7.43
N VAL A 272 -10.94 5.96 -6.74
CA VAL A 272 -12.33 5.84 -6.24
C VAL A 272 -13.29 5.69 -7.43
N LEU A 273 -13.17 6.54 -8.45
CA LEU A 273 -14.02 6.47 -9.64
C LEU A 273 -13.78 5.21 -10.46
N PHE A 274 -12.53 4.78 -10.56
CA PHE A 274 -12.18 3.52 -11.21
C PHE A 274 -12.82 2.32 -10.49
N ALA A 275 -12.75 2.28 -9.16
CA ALA A 275 -13.41 1.25 -8.36
C ALA A 275 -14.94 1.27 -8.57
N ALA A 276 -15.53 2.45 -8.72
CA ALA A 276 -16.96 2.61 -9.00
C ALA A 276 -17.38 2.03 -10.36
N ASP A 277 -16.49 2.05 -11.35
CA ASP A 277 -16.76 1.55 -12.70
C ASP A 277 -16.46 0.05 -12.86
N LEU A 278 -15.88 -0.62 -11.85
CA LEU A 278 -15.67 -2.07 -11.89
C LEU A 278 -16.98 -2.84 -11.68
N ARG A 279 -17.24 -3.80 -12.58
CA ARG A 279 -18.45 -4.65 -12.57
C ARG A 279 -18.63 -5.40 -11.25
N GLU A 280 -17.54 -5.79 -10.61
CA GLU A 280 -17.52 -6.52 -9.33
C GLU A 280 -18.07 -5.70 -8.16
N PHE A 281 -17.93 -4.37 -8.21
CA PHE A 281 -18.47 -3.48 -7.19
C PHE A 281 -19.79 -2.82 -7.59
N SER A 282 -20.19 -2.93 -8.87
CA SER A 282 -21.49 -2.45 -9.35
C SER A 282 -22.69 -3.14 -8.66
N SER A 283 -22.48 -4.33 -8.08
CA SER A 283 -23.48 -5.10 -7.34
C SER A 283 -23.61 -4.71 -5.85
N ARG A 284 -22.68 -3.89 -5.31
CA ARG A 284 -22.69 -3.46 -3.90
C ARG A 284 -23.60 -2.25 -3.63
N LYS A 285 -24.31 -1.75 -4.64
CA LYS A 285 -25.29 -0.66 -4.51
C LYS A 285 -26.31 -0.99 -3.42
N GLY A 286 -26.27 -0.24 -2.31
CA GLY A 286 -27.38 -0.21 -1.34
C GLY A 286 -27.11 -0.56 0.13
N LYS A 287 -25.87 -0.69 0.61
CA LYS A 287 -25.61 -0.88 2.05
C LYS A 287 -24.91 0.32 2.69
N THR A 288 -25.67 1.37 2.98
CA THR A 288 -25.24 2.44 3.89
C THR A 288 -25.57 2.02 5.32
N GLN A 289 -24.56 1.69 6.13
CA GLN A 289 -24.73 1.65 7.58
C GLN A 289 -24.22 2.97 8.17
N VAL A 290 -25.10 3.65 8.89
CA VAL A 290 -24.79 4.84 9.69
C VAL A 290 -24.19 4.33 11.00
N VAL A 291 -23.01 4.80 11.39
CA VAL A 291 -22.41 4.48 12.68
C VAL A 291 -22.13 5.77 13.44
N GLU A 292 -22.75 5.86 14.61
CA GLU A 292 -22.69 6.93 15.59
C GLU A 292 -21.36 6.86 16.37
N VAL A 293 -20.74 8.01 16.62
CA VAL A 293 -19.42 8.12 17.26
C VAL A 293 -19.59 8.07 18.78
N LEU A 294 -18.98 7.08 19.43
CA LEU A 294 -18.84 7.02 20.90
C LEU A 294 -17.37 7.10 21.34
N GLU A 295 -17.18 7.65 22.53
CA GLU A 295 -15.95 8.15 23.17
C GLU A 295 -14.81 7.12 23.44
N PRO A 296 -13.56 7.56 23.70
CA PRO A 296 -12.38 6.71 23.64
C PRO A 296 -12.10 5.90 24.92
N VAL A 297 -11.72 4.62 24.75
CA VAL A 297 -11.14 3.75 25.80
C VAL A 297 -9.86 3.05 25.30
N LEU A 298 -8.92 2.88 26.23
CA LEU A 298 -7.52 2.43 26.10
C LEU A 298 -7.34 1.01 25.49
N VAL A 299 -6.24 0.82 24.73
CA VAL A 299 -5.87 -0.43 24.03
C VAL A 299 -5.11 -1.40 24.95
N LYS A 300 -5.51 -2.69 24.93
CA LYS A 300 -4.78 -3.84 25.49
C LYS A 300 -4.31 -4.77 24.36
N SER A 301 -3.05 -5.21 24.40
CA SER A 301 -2.56 -6.37 23.68
C SER A 301 -2.76 -7.63 24.53
N GLU A 302 -3.30 -8.70 23.95
CA GLU A 302 -3.37 -10.02 24.60
C GLU A 302 -2.75 -11.07 23.67
N THR A 303 -1.72 -11.77 24.15
CA THR A 303 -1.20 -13.00 23.56
C THR A 303 -2.03 -14.18 24.04
N ARG A 304 -2.55 -15.01 23.12
CA ARG A 304 -3.20 -16.28 23.46
C ARG A 304 -2.50 -17.44 22.78
N GLU A 305 -2.18 -18.47 23.58
CA GLU A 305 -1.69 -19.76 23.12
C GLU A 305 -2.91 -20.67 22.91
N GLU A 306 -3.14 -21.17 21.69
CA GLU A 306 -4.18 -22.16 21.45
C GLU A 306 -3.64 -23.59 21.62
N GLU A 307 -4.13 -24.30 22.63
CA GLU A 307 -3.96 -25.75 22.78
C GLU A 307 -5.06 -26.51 22.03
N GLY A 308 -4.78 -26.94 20.79
CA GLY A 308 -5.54 -28.03 20.16
C GLY A 308 -5.12 -29.38 20.74
N VAL A 309 -5.94 -30.43 20.70
CA VAL A 309 -5.59 -31.81 21.13
C VAL A 309 -5.30 -32.66 19.90
N SER A 310 -4.07 -33.19 19.76
CA SER A 310 -3.72 -34.33 18.88
C SER A 310 -2.23 -34.65 18.99
N ASN A 311 -1.93 -35.95 19.04
CA ASN A 311 -0.70 -36.59 19.47
C ASN A 311 0.30 -36.77 18.31
N ARG A 312 1.19 -35.79 18.08
CA ARG A 312 2.43 -35.84 17.24
C ARG A 312 3.32 -34.63 17.62
N PRO A 313 4.66 -34.68 17.47
CA PRO A 313 5.56 -33.71 18.08
C PRO A 313 5.34 -32.31 17.48
N ARG A 314 4.91 -31.36 18.32
CA ARG A 314 4.52 -29.99 17.92
C ARG A 314 5.74 -29.08 17.84
N LYS A 315 5.98 -28.51 16.66
CA LYS A 315 6.86 -27.35 16.49
C LYS A 315 6.05 -26.07 16.75
N ARG A 316 6.62 -25.15 17.54
CA ARG A 316 5.99 -23.89 17.96
C ARG A 316 5.82 -22.95 16.77
N ARG A 317 4.58 -22.53 16.50
CA ARG A 317 4.25 -21.38 15.63
C ARG A 317 4.03 -20.15 16.51
N SER A 318 4.60 -19.00 16.13
CA SER A 318 4.28 -17.71 16.75
C SER A 318 3.15 -17.05 15.96
N VAL A 319 2.02 -16.81 16.64
CA VAL A 319 0.85 -16.11 16.10
C VAL A 319 0.59 -14.90 17.00
N VAL A 320 0.42 -13.72 16.40
CA VAL A 320 0.12 -12.48 17.14
C VAL A 320 -1.14 -11.86 16.58
N ASP A 321 -2.10 -11.53 17.46
CA ASP A 321 -3.33 -10.81 17.14
C ASP A 321 -3.25 -9.36 17.65
N ALA A 322 -3.63 -8.39 16.81
CA ALA A 322 -3.60 -6.97 17.16
C ALA A 322 -4.64 -6.14 16.39
N LYS A 323 -4.89 -4.91 16.88
CA LYS A 323 -5.95 -4.00 16.39
C LYS A 323 -5.41 -2.61 16.09
N LEU A 324 -5.88 -2.02 15.00
CA LEU A 324 -5.42 -0.73 14.50
C LEU A 324 -6.58 0.26 14.38
N ARG A 325 -6.44 1.46 14.98
CA ARG A 325 -7.40 2.57 14.84
C ARG A 325 -6.79 3.71 14.01
N ASN A 326 -7.61 4.34 13.18
CA ASN A 326 -7.26 5.58 12.50
C ASN A 326 -7.42 6.76 13.49
N GLY A 327 -6.33 7.45 13.81
CA GLY A 327 -6.33 8.61 14.70
C GLY A 327 -5.89 9.85 13.94
N THR A 328 -6.66 10.93 14.03
CA THR A 328 -6.27 12.26 13.54
C THR A 328 -5.15 12.78 14.44
N VAL A 329 -3.97 13.03 13.89
CA VAL A 329 -2.90 13.75 14.60
C VAL A 329 -3.30 15.23 14.62
N LEU A 330 -3.94 15.67 15.70
CA LEU A 330 -4.04 17.09 16.02
C LEU A 330 -2.63 17.55 16.43
N GLY A 331 -2.02 18.36 15.57
CA GLY A 331 -0.76 19.03 15.89
C GLY A 331 -0.93 20.03 17.02
N ASP A 332 0.13 20.19 17.82
CA ASP A 332 0.27 21.14 18.92
C ASP A 332 -0.30 22.52 18.56
N ALA A 333 -1.38 22.91 19.24
CA ALA A 333 -1.83 24.29 19.28
C ALA A 333 -1.15 24.97 20.46
N THR A 334 -0.19 25.85 20.15
CA THR A 334 0.39 26.81 21.08
C THR A 334 -0.71 27.70 21.65
N GLU A 335 -0.81 27.73 22.98
CA GLU A 335 -1.71 28.63 23.72
C GLU A 335 -1.51 30.08 23.29
N SER A 336 -2.57 30.71 22.82
CA SER A 336 -2.67 32.18 22.72
C SER A 336 -3.86 32.63 23.55
N LYS A 337 -3.57 33.20 24.72
CA LYS A 337 -4.54 33.85 25.60
C LYS A 337 -5.21 35.01 24.86
N VAL A 338 -6.54 34.97 24.75
CA VAL A 338 -7.36 36.15 24.41
C VAL A 338 -8.21 36.47 25.62
N VAL A 339 -8.01 37.68 26.13
CA VAL A 339 -8.74 38.30 27.24
C VAL A 339 -10.15 38.68 26.76
N GLU A 340 -11.18 38.02 27.28
CA GLU A 340 -12.57 38.43 27.06
C GLU A 340 -12.91 39.67 27.91
N THR A 341 -13.43 40.70 27.23
CA THR A 341 -13.95 41.93 27.85
C THR A 341 -15.47 41.81 27.96
N ILE A 342 -16.01 41.93 29.18
CA ILE A 342 -17.42 41.76 29.52
C ILE A 342 -18.27 42.95 29.04
N PRO A 343 -19.40 42.76 28.32
CA PRO A 343 -20.40 43.81 28.16
C PRO A 343 -21.48 43.72 29.26
N SER A 344 -21.81 44.90 29.80
CA SER A 344 -22.67 45.13 30.95
C SER A 344 -24.16 44.90 30.65
N GLN A 345 -24.85 44.15 31.53
CA GLN A 345 -26.31 43.97 31.53
C GLN A 345 -27.03 45.24 32.02
N LYS A 346 -27.94 45.81 31.22
CA LYS A 346 -28.88 46.84 31.65
C LYS A 346 -30.21 46.22 32.11
N ARG A 347 -30.46 46.34 33.43
CA ARG A 347 -31.74 46.05 34.11
C ARG A 347 -32.84 46.99 33.59
N ARG A 348 -34.03 46.46 33.28
CA ARG A 348 -35.25 47.25 33.05
C ARG A 348 -36.26 46.95 34.16
N LYS A 349 -36.65 48.01 34.89
CA LYS A 349 -37.56 48.01 36.03
C LYS A 349 -39.02 47.93 35.57
N THR A 350 -39.79 47.10 36.25
CA THR A 350 -41.25 47.08 36.27
C THR A 350 -41.79 48.32 36.99
N LYS A 351 -42.87 48.94 36.49
CA LYS A 351 -43.65 49.91 37.25
C LYS A 351 -45.13 49.62 37.04
N THR A 352 -45.78 49.26 38.14
CA THR A 352 -47.21 49.06 38.33
C THR A 352 -47.95 50.40 38.16
N ARG A 353 -49.15 50.35 37.59
CA ARG A 353 -50.30 51.06 38.12
C ARG A 353 -51.57 50.26 37.86
#